data_AF-A0A953DR82-F1
#
_entry.id   AF-A0A953DR82-F1
#
_cell.length_a   1.000
_cell.length_b   1.000
_cell.length_c   1.000
_cell.angle_alpha   90.00
_cell.angle_beta   90.00
_cell.angle_gamma   90.00
#
_symmetry.space_group_name_H-M   'P 1'
#
loop_
_entity.id
_entity.type
_entity.pdbx_description
1 polymer ?
#
loop_
_entity_poly.entity_id
_entity_poly.type
_entity_poly.pdbx_seq_one_letter_code
_entity_poly.pdbx_strand_id
1 'polypeptide(L)'
;MNEDNGSGQVGTATLTDTSDGLKVVISVSKGNATGPEAAHIHPGRCGELGPPKYPLEEVVDGASTTLVVKDLDGNLVRLSSLLQSPFAVNVHSAADSTVYVSCGNIQ
;
A
#
# COMPACT_ATOMS: atom_id res chain seq x y z
N MET A 1 -7.66 -6.21 -0.77
CA MET A 1 -7.44 -5.18 -1.80
C MET A 1 -8.27 -5.55 -2.99
N ASN A 2 -9.09 -4.61 -3.45
CA ASN A 2 -9.91 -4.75 -4.64
C ASN A 2 -9.17 -4.12 -5.81
N GLU A 3 -9.55 -4.52 -7.02
CA GLU A 3 -9.05 -3.89 -8.24
C GLU A 3 -9.59 -2.47 -8.36
N ASP A 4 -8.78 -1.60 -8.95
CA ASP A 4 -9.17 -0.25 -9.37
C ASP A 4 -8.95 -0.10 -10.88
N ASN A 5 -9.76 0.76 -11.49
CA ASN A 5 -9.67 1.16 -12.89
C ASN A 5 -9.70 0.00 -13.90
N GLY A 6 -10.36 -1.12 -13.57
CA GLY A 6 -10.48 -2.27 -14.46
C GLY A 6 -9.18 -3.05 -14.62
N SER A 7 -8.22 -2.90 -13.70
CA SER A 7 -6.93 -3.59 -13.74
C SER A 7 -7.09 -5.11 -13.59
N GLY A 8 -8.14 -5.55 -12.89
CA GLY A 8 -8.32 -6.92 -12.47
C GLY A 8 -7.29 -7.41 -11.44
N GLN A 9 -6.51 -6.50 -10.84
CA GLN A 9 -5.53 -6.79 -9.79
C GLN A 9 -6.20 -6.76 -8.41
N VAL A 10 -6.64 -7.92 -7.93
CA VAL A 10 -7.20 -8.13 -6.58
C VAL A 10 -6.17 -8.77 -5.67
N GLY A 11 -6.23 -8.55 -4.36
CA GLY A 11 -5.18 -9.05 -3.48
C GLY A 11 -5.36 -8.77 -2.00
N THR A 12 -4.26 -8.77 -1.26
CA THR A 12 -4.18 -8.50 0.17
C THR A 12 -2.99 -7.62 0.49
N ALA A 13 -3.16 -6.71 1.44
CA ALA A 13 -2.06 -6.11 2.18
C ALA A 13 -2.18 -6.57 3.64
N THR A 14 -1.16 -7.27 4.13
CA THR A 14 -1.08 -7.72 5.52
C THR A 14 -0.14 -6.80 6.29
N LEU A 15 -0.67 -6.16 7.33
CA LEU A 15 0.07 -5.27 8.20
C LEU A 15 0.34 -5.97 9.53
N THR A 16 1.58 -5.94 9.99
CA THR A 16 1.98 -6.60 11.24
C THR A 16 3.01 -5.76 11.98
N ASP A 17 2.76 -5.46 13.25
CA ASP A 17 3.75 -4.79 14.09
C ASP A 17 4.95 -5.71 14.35
N THR A 18 6.14 -5.12 14.30
CA THR A 18 7.40 -5.74 14.69
C THR A 18 8.06 -4.90 15.79
N SER A 19 9.21 -5.35 16.34
CA SER A 19 9.99 -4.51 17.26
C SER A 19 10.40 -3.19 16.60
N ASP A 20 10.72 -3.23 15.31
CA ASP A 20 11.42 -2.17 14.60
C ASP A 20 10.47 -1.22 13.86
N GLY A 21 9.22 -1.62 13.64
CA GLY A 21 8.30 -0.89 12.78
C GLY A 21 7.08 -1.68 12.36
N LEU A 22 6.32 -1.12 11.43
CA LEU A 22 5.19 -1.80 10.80
C LEU A 22 5.67 -2.54 9.56
N LYS A 23 5.54 -3.87 9.56
CA LYS A 23 5.75 -4.69 8.36
C LYS A 23 4.49 -4.67 7.51
N VAL A 24 4.64 -4.39 6.22
CA VAL A 24 3.57 -4.41 5.22
C VAL A 24 3.94 -5.43 4.15
N VAL A 25 3.10 -6.43 3.96
CA VAL A 25 3.26 -7.45 2.91
C VAL A 25 2.11 -7.31 1.93
N ILE A 26 2.43 -7.02 0.67
CA ILE A 26 1.43 -6.90 -0.41
C ILE A 26 1.51 -8.14 -1.29
N SER A 27 0.34 -8.67 -1.64
CA SER A 27 0.17 -9.73 -2.63
C SER A 27 -1.03 -9.37 -3.50
N VAL A 28 -0.83 -9.05 -4.77
CA VAL A 28 -1.86 -8.77 -5.77
C VAL A 28 -1.81 -9.80 -6.89
N SER A 29 -2.98 -10.25 -7.32
CA SER A 29 -3.15 -11.18 -8.44
C SER A 29 -2.75 -10.51 -9.74
N LYS A 30 -2.28 -11.28 -10.72
CA LYS A 30 -1.94 -10.78 -12.05
C LYS A 30 -0.99 -9.58 -11.96
N GLY A 31 0.13 -9.78 -11.25
CA GLY A 31 1.21 -8.80 -11.19
C GLY A 31 1.57 -8.27 -12.59
N ASN A 32 2.06 -7.04 -12.65
CA ASN A 32 2.22 -6.34 -13.90
C ASN A 32 3.48 -6.79 -14.67
N ALA A 33 3.30 -7.32 -15.87
CA ALA A 33 4.40 -7.76 -16.74
C ALA A 33 5.22 -6.61 -17.34
N THR A 34 4.77 -5.36 -17.20
CA THR A 34 5.42 -4.18 -17.81
C THR A 34 6.42 -3.49 -16.88
N GLY A 35 6.47 -3.84 -15.59
CA GLY A 35 7.48 -3.35 -14.65
C GLY A 35 7.00 -3.29 -13.20
N PRO A 36 7.87 -2.84 -12.28
CA PRO A 36 7.52 -2.60 -10.88
C PRO A 36 6.40 -1.58 -10.73
N GLU A 37 5.54 -1.80 -9.74
CA GLU A 37 4.39 -0.95 -9.45
C GLU A 37 4.57 -0.22 -8.12
N ALA A 38 4.55 1.12 -8.14
CA ALA A 38 4.69 1.91 -6.92
C ALA A 38 3.54 1.63 -5.95
N ALA A 39 3.85 1.54 -4.65
CA ALA A 39 2.86 1.29 -3.60
C ALA A 39 3.04 2.25 -2.43
N HIS A 40 1.92 2.62 -1.81
CA HIS A 40 1.88 3.62 -0.75
C HIS A 40 0.79 3.31 0.28
N ILE A 41 0.99 3.79 1.50
CA ILE A 41 -0.09 4.00 2.47
C ILE A 41 -0.54 5.46 2.36
N HIS A 42 -1.83 5.68 2.18
CA HIS A 42 -2.47 6.99 2.09
C HIS A 42 -3.46 7.20 3.24
N PRO A 43 -3.59 8.44 3.77
CA PRO A 43 -4.74 8.80 4.58
C PRO A 43 -6.00 8.80 3.72
N GLY A 44 -7.15 8.46 4.31
CA GLY A 44 -8.43 8.37 3.61
C GLY A 44 -8.86 6.92 3.33
N ARG A 45 -9.73 6.75 2.35
CA ARG A 45 -10.27 5.44 1.94
C ARG A 45 -10.09 5.26 0.43
N CYS A 46 -10.08 4.02 -0.05
CA CYS A 46 -10.12 3.75 -1.48
C CYS A 46 -11.26 4.54 -2.16
N GLY A 47 -10.94 5.21 -3.27
CA GLY A 47 -11.81 6.17 -3.95
C GLY A 47 -11.62 7.63 -3.52
N GLU A 48 -11.12 7.89 -2.30
CA GLU A 48 -10.89 9.23 -1.72
C GLU A 48 -9.57 9.25 -0.94
N LEU A 49 -8.46 9.03 -1.64
CA LEU A 49 -7.11 9.03 -1.05
C LEU A 49 -6.57 10.46 -0.94
N GLY A 50 -5.97 10.77 0.21
CA GLY A 50 -5.11 11.95 0.37
C GLY A 50 -3.72 11.74 -0.27
N PRO A 51 -2.77 12.66 -0.08
CA PRO A 51 -1.39 12.47 -0.57
C PRO A 51 -0.71 11.24 0.10
N PRO A 52 0.24 10.58 -0.57
CA PRO A 52 0.99 9.45 0.00
C PRO A 52 1.62 9.83 1.35
N LYS A 53 1.42 9.01 2.38
CA LYS A 53 2.02 9.22 3.71
C LYS A 53 3.23 8.35 3.96
N TYR A 54 3.18 7.07 3.59
CA TYR A 54 4.31 6.16 3.73
C TYR A 54 4.60 5.49 2.38
N PRO A 55 5.80 5.70 1.80
CA PRO A 55 6.24 4.94 0.65
C PRO A 55 6.46 3.48 1.04
N LEU A 56 6.11 2.58 0.14
CA LEU A 56 6.36 1.16 0.26
C LEU A 56 7.33 0.72 -0.85
N GLU A 57 7.97 -0.43 -0.63
CA GLU A 57 8.70 -1.12 -1.68
C GLU A 57 7.75 -1.43 -2.85
N GLU A 58 8.26 -1.26 -4.06
CA GLU A 58 7.50 -1.51 -5.28
C GLU A 58 7.00 -2.95 -5.32
N VAL A 59 5.81 -3.13 -5.88
CA VAL A 59 5.23 -4.43 -6.15
C VAL A 59 5.85 -4.97 -7.43
N VAL A 60 6.58 -6.07 -7.31
CA VAL A 60 7.24 -6.77 -8.43
C VAL A 60 6.61 -8.15 -8.54
N ASP A 61 6.14 -8.50 -9.74
CA ASP A 61 5.43 -9.76 -10.01
C ASP A 61 4.28 -10.04 -9.02
N GLY A 62 3.61 -8.95 -8.59
CA GLY A 62 2.46 -9.01 -7.70
C GLY A 62 2.80 -9.14 -6.21
N ALA A 63 4.06 -9.00 -5.81
CA ALA A 63 4.46 -9.07 -4.40
C ALA A 63 5.35 -7.90 -3.96
N SER A 64 5.19 -7.47 -2.71
CA SER A 64 6.18 -6.61 -2.03
C SER A 64 6.22 -6.87 -0.53
N THR A 65 7.32 -6.48 0.11
CA THR A 65 7.46 -6.47 1.57
C THR A 65 8.23 -5.23 1.99
N THR A 66 7.62 -4.41 2.84
CA THR A 66 8.21 -3.17 3.36
C THR A 66 8.25 -3.21 4.88
N LEU A 67 9.33 -2.68 5.47
CA LEU A 67 9.36 -2.32 6.89
C LEU A 67 9.30 -0.80 7.04
N VAL A 68 8.15 -0.29 7.46
CA VAL A 68 7.97 1.14 7.75
C VAL A 68 8.40 1.40 9.19
N VAL A 69 9.59 1.96 9.37
CA VAL A 69 10.22 2.14 10.69
C VAL A 69 9.64 3.36 11.40
N LYS A 70 9.80 4.56 10.81
CA LYS A 70 9.44 5.84 11.43
C LYS A 70 8.57 6.72 10.55
N ASP A 71 7.72 7.54 11.17
CA ASP A 71 7.03 8.65 10.52
C ASP A 71 7.94 9.89 10.40
N LEU A 72 7.39 10.96 9.81
CA LEU A 72 8.11 12.23 9.60
C LEU A 72 8.51 12.93 10.90
N ASP A 73 7.84 12.62 12.02
CA ASP A 73 8.14 13.16 13.35
C ASP A 73 9.15 12.28 14.10
N GLY A 74 9.62 11.18 13.48
CA GLY A 74 10.62 10.27 14.03
C GLY A 74 10.04 9.21 14.98
N ASN A 75 8.72 9.10 15.09
CA ASN A 75 8.04 8.10 15.91
C ASN A 75 7.95 6.77 15.17
N LEU A 76 8.00 5.66 15.91
CA LEU A 76 7.81 4.34 15.30
C LEU A 76 6.40 4.20 14.74
N VAL A 77 6.30 3.71 13.50
CA VAL A 77 5.01 3.42 12.87
C VAL A 77 4.46 2.11 13.45
N ARG A 78 3.18 2.13 13.78
CA ARG A 78 2.44 1.01 14.38
C ARG A 78 1.09 0.86 13.71
N LEU A 79 0.59 -0.37 13.64
CA LEU A 79 -0.75 -0.63 13.11
C LEU A 79 -1.82 0.14 13.91
N SER A 80 -1.66 0.24 15.23
CA SER A 80 -2.57 0.98 16.10
C SER A 80 -2.69 2.48 15.76
N SER A 81 -1.68 3.11 15.18
CA SER A 81 -1.79 4.51 14.73
C SER A 81 -2.54 4.64 13.40
N LEU A 82 -2.45 3.62 12.54
CA LEU A 82 -3.19 3.57 11.27
C LEU A 82 -4.66 3.16 11.44
N LEU A 83 -5.04 2.58 12.58
CA LEU A 83 -6.43 2.23 12.90
C LEU A 83 -7.21 3.38 13.58
N GLN A 84 -6.54 4.46 13.98
CA GLN A 84 -7.18 5.62 14.64
C GLN A 84 -7.90 6.56 13.67
N SER A 85 -7.60 6.49 12.38
CA SER A 85 -8.26 7.23 11.33
C SER A 85 -8.24 6.42 10.04
N PRO A 86 -9.04 6.78 9.01
CA PRO A 86 -9.03 6.05 7.76
C PRO A 86 -7.66 6.11 7.08
N PHE A 87 -7.12 4.94 6.77
CA PHE A 87 -5.97 4.77 5.89
C PHE A 87 -6.25 3.65 4.89
N ALA A 88 -5.54 3.68 3.76
CA ALA A 88 -5.59 2.63 2.75
C ALA A 88 -4.19 2.37 2.17
N VAL A 89 -3.97 1.13 1.76
CA VAL A 89 -2.84 0.73 0.91
C VAL A 89 -3.28 0.82 -0.54
N ASN A 90 -2.49 1.48 -1.39
CA ASN A 90 -2.73 1.64 -2.81
C ASN A 90 -1.51 1.18 -3.63
N VAL A 91 -1.77 0.67 -4.83
CA VAL A 91 -0.77 0.30 -5.84
C VAL A 91 -1.09 1.04 -7.14
N HIS A 92 -0.08 1.61 -7.77
CA HIS A 92 -0.17 2.35 -9.03
C HIS A 92 0.18 1.48 -10.24
N SER A 93 -0.29 1.86 -11.43
CA SER A 93 0.12 1.22 -12.68
C SER A 93 1.58 1.51 -12.99
N ALA A 94 2.33 0.48 -13.39
CA ALA A 94 3.72 0.64 -13.85
C ALA A 94 3.84 1.51 -15.12
N ALA A 95 2.79 1.52 -15.97
CA ALA A 95 2.79 2.28 -17.21
C ALA A 95 2.39 3.76 -17.03
N ASP A 96 1.63 4.06 -15.99
CA ASP A 96 1.16 5.41 -15.65
C ASP A 96 0.95 5.54 -14.14
N SER A 97 1.85 6.26 -13.47
CA SER A 97 1.80 6.45 -12.03
C SER A 97 0.61 7.29 -11.54
N THR A 98 -0.19 7.88 -12.44
CA THR A 98 -1.43 8.58 -12.06
C THR A 98 -2.64 7.65 -11.99
N VAL A 99 -2.52 6.41 -12.48
CA VAL A 99 -3.57 5.40 -12.47
C VAL A 99 -3.35 4.41 -11.34
N TYR A 100 -4.39 4.16 -10.56
CA TYR A 100 -4.39 3.14 -9.50
C TYR A 100 -4.83 1.78 -10.06
N VAL A 101 -4.18 0.71 -9.63
CA VAL A 101 -4.52 -0.67 -10.05
C VAL A 101 -5.12 -1.49 -8.93
N SER A 102 -4.79 -1.21 -7.67
CA SER A 102 -5.36 -1.95 -6.54
C SER A 102 -5.40 -1.09 -5.29
N CYS A 103 -6.45 -1.24 -4.48
CA CYS A 103 -6.57 -0.53 -3.22
C CYS A 103 -7.25 -1.37 -2.13
N GLY A 104 -6.83 -1.20 -0.88
CA GLY A 104 -7.51 -1.77 0.28
C GLY A 104 -7.45 -0.85 1.49
N ASN A 105 -8.62 -0.60 2.11
CA ASN A 105 -8.71 0.10 3.39
C ASN A 105 -8.03 -0.73 4.49
N ILE A 106 -7.34 -0.06 5.41
CA ILE A 106 -6.79 -0.63 6.63
C ILE A 106 -7.89 -0.64 7.69
N GLN A 107 -8.13 -1.80 8.30
CA GLN A 107 -9.20 -2.05 9.26
C GLN A 107 -8.84 -3.19 10.22
#